data_AF-A0A7N2L6F5-F1
#
_entry.id   AF-A0A7N2L6F5-F1
#
_cell.length_a   1.000
_cell.length_b   1.000
_cell.length_c   1.000
_cell.angle_alpha   90.00
_cell.angle_beta   90.00
_cell.angle_gamma   90.00
#
_symmetry.space_group_name_H-M   'P 1'
#
loop_
_entity.id
_entity.type
_entity.pdbx_description
1 polymer ?
#
loop_
_entity_poly.entity_id
_entity_poly.type
_entity_poly.pdbx_seq_one_letter_code
_entity_poly.pdbx_strand_id
1 'polypeptide(L)'
;MVDGLFVEEDGEMIKKIPLSQLATEDVLYWPFTSNGIYSCKSGYRFLKEEAEQSETIRVPPLRDKHLWKAIWSMHVAQKVKNFVWRACRNALPTKKELVKRTIIADPICERC
;
A
#
# COMPACT_ATOMS: atom_id res chain seq x y z
N MET A 1 -25.10 -8.82 26.91
CA MET A 1 -23.63 -8.97 27.06
C MET A 1 -22.84 -8.05 26.11
N VAL A 2 -23.48 -7.33 25.17
CA VAL A 2 -22.80 -6.37 24.27
C VAL A 2 -22.97 -4.92 24.75
N ASP A 3 -24.06 -4.62 25.48
CA ASP A 3 -24.37 -3.29 25.99
C ASP A 3 -23.32 -2.78 26.99
N GLY A 4 -22.84 -1.56 26.79
CA GLY A 4 -21.84 -0.91 27.65
C GLY A 4 -20.38 -1.29 27.37
N LEU A 5 -20.12 -2.23 26.45
CA LEU A 5 -18.75 -2.60 26.02
C LEU A 5 -18.32 -1.89 24.73
N PHE A 6 -19.27 -1.51 23.89
CA PHE A 6 -19.05 -0.88 22.59
C PHE A 6 -19.80 0.44 22.50
N VAL A 7 -19.39 1.28 21.54
CA VAL A 7 -20.17 2.44 21.12
C VAL A 7 -21.55 1.96 20.65
N GLU A 8 -22.59 2.75 20.89
CA GLU A 8 -23.97 2.34 20.61
C GLU A 8 -24.17 1.84 19.17
N GLU A 9 -23.58 2.54 18.19
CA GLU A 9 -23.57 2.16 16.77
C GLU A 9 -22.96 0.77 16.52
N ASP A 10 -21.80 0.50 17.10
CA ASP A 10 -21.12 -0.79 16.98
C ASP A 10 -21.91 -1.90 17.68
N GLY A 11 -22.48 -1.59 18.86
CA GLY A 11 -23.31 -2.52 19.62
C GLY A 11 -24.55 -2.95 18.83
N GLU A 12 -25.21 -2.02 18.14
CA GLU A 12 -26.31 -2.33 17.22
C GLU A 12 -25.88 -3.20 16.05
N MET A 13 -24.71 -2.94 15.45
CA MET A 13 -24.18 -3.75 14.36
C MET A 13 -23.83 -5.17 14.80
N ILE A 14 -23.19 -5.33 15.96
CA ILE A 14 -22.83 -6.65 16.51
C ILE A 14 -24.08 -7.50 16.75
N LYS A 15 -25.16 -6.90 17.28
CA LYS A 15 -26.44 -7.60 17.51
C LYS A 15 -27.11 -8.07 16.22
N LYS A 16 -26.77 -7.49 15.06
CA LYS A 16 -27.29 -7.91 13.75
C LYS A 16 -26.54 -9.10 13.16
N ILE A 17 -25.41 -9.50 13.73
CA ILE A 17 -24.66 -10.67 13.27
C ILE A 17 -25.48 -11.93 13.59
N PRO A 18 -25.86 -12.73 12.58
CA PRO A 18 -26.64 -13.94 12.81
C PRO A 18 -25.78 -14.96 13.56
N LEU A 19 -26.28 -15.43 14.70
CA LEU A 19 -25.66 -16.51 15.46
C LEU A 19 -26.15 -17.86 14.93
N SER A 20 -25.29 -18.88 15.02
CA SER A 20 -25.69 -20.26 14.75
C SER A 20 -26.81 -20.67 15.71
N GLN A 21 -27.86 -21.30 15.17
CA GLN A 21 -28.93 -21.88 16.00
C GLN A 21 -28.49 -23.18 16.69
N LEU A 22 -27.38 -23.76 16.22
CA LEU A 22 -26.79 -24.97 16.77
C LEU A 22 -25.58 -24.60 17.62
N ALA A 23 -25.37 -25.33 18.71
CA ALA A 23 -24.17 -25.22 19.51
C ALA A 23 -22.99 -25.82 18.72
N THR A 24 -22.35 -24.96 17.92
CA THR A 24 -21.17 -25.27 17.11
C THR A 24 -19.99 -24.46 17.62
N GLU A 25 -18.80 -25.06 17.63
CA GLU A 25 -17.57 -24.33 17.96
C GLU A 25 -17.25 -23.28 16.89
N ASP A 26 -16.71 -22.14 17.33
CA ASP A 26 -16.27 -21.08 16.44
C ASP A 26 -15.08 -21.53 15.60
N VAL A 27 -15.05 -21.09 14.34
CA VAL A 27 -13.96 -21.36 13.41
C VAL A 27 -13.43 -20.07 12.80
N LEU A 28 -12.13 -20.04 12.53
CA LEU A 28 -11.52 -18.93 11.78
C LEU A 28 -12.02 -18.95 10.34
N TYR A 29 -12.51 -17.80 9.87
CA TYR A 29 -13.01 -17.63 8.51
C TYR A 29 -12.40 -16.39 7.86
N TRP A 30 -11.84 -16.57 6.67
CA TRP A 30 -11.29 -15.50 5.84
C TRP A 30 -12.27 -15.15 4.71
N PRO A 31 -12.97 -14.01 4.76
CA PRO A 31 -14.04 -13.69 3.82
C PRO A 31 -13.53 -13.41 2.39
N PHE A 32 -12.23 -13.21 2.21
CA PHE A 32 -11.63 -12.91 0.90
C PHE A 32 -11.16 -14.17 0.14
N THR A 33 -11.55 -15.36 0.58
CA THR A 33 -11.37 -16.62 -0.16
C THR A 33 -12.67 -17.43 -0.16
N SER A 34 -12.94 -18.13 -1.27
CA SER A 34 -14.17 -18.93 -1.42
C SER A 34 -14.24 -20.13 -0.47
N ASN A 35 -13.10 -20.63 -0.01
CA ASN A 35 -13.00 -21.72 0.95
C ASN A 35 -12.89 -21.23 2.40
N GLY A 36 -12.86 -19.91 2.65
CA GLY A 36 -12.74 -19.35 3.99
C GLY A 36 -11.36 -19.53 4.64
N ILE A 37 -10.37 -20.08 3.94
CA ILE A 37 -9.05 -20.37 4.51
C ILE A 37 -8.10 -19.19 4.24
N TYR A 38 -7.43 -18.73 5.30
CA TYR A 38 -6.36 -17.76 5.21
C TYR A 38 -5.05 -18.38 4.71
N SER A 39 -4.32 -17.64 3.89
CA SER A 39 -2.94 -17.94 3.51
C SER A 39 -2.15 -16.63 3.37
N CYS A 40 -0.82 -16.69 3.48
CA CYS A 40 0.01 -15.50 3.22
C CYS A 40 -0.26 -14.90 1.83
N LYS A 41 -0.60 -15.73 0.84
CA LYS A 41 -0.96 -15.30 -0.51
C LYS A 41 -2.29 -14.51 -0.53
N SER A 42 -3.32 -15.00 0.15
CA SER A 42 -4.62 -14.31 0.21
C SER A 42 -4.55 -13.03 1.03
N GLY A 43 -3.78 -13.02 2.12
CA GLY A 43 -3.50 -11.82 2.91
C GLY A 43 -2.75 -10.75 2.11
N TYR A 44 -1.67 -11.13 1.41
CA TYR A 44 -0.94 -10.21 0.54
C TYR A 44 -1.82 -9.65 -0.57
N ARG A 45 -2.65 -10.49 -1.20
CA ARG A 45 -3.61 -10.03 -2.23
C ARG A 45 -4.56 -8.98 -1.68
N PHE A 46 -5.17 -9.23 -0.52
CA PHE A 46 -6.07 -8.29 0.15
C PHE A 46 -5.40 -6.94 0.40
N LEU A 47 -4.21 -6.93 1.02
CA LEU A 47 -3.47 -5.69 1.31
C LEU A 47 -3.06 -4.95 0.03
N LYS A 48 -2.68 -5.68 -1.03
CA LYS A 48 -2.31 -5.08 -2.32
C LYS A 48 -3.51 -4.41 -2.98
N GLU A 49 -4.66 -5.08 -3.00
CA GLU A 49 -5.89 -4.54 -3.56
C GLU A 49 -6.37 -3.31 -2.79
N GLU A 50 -6.26 -3.31 -1.46
CA GLU A 50 -6.58 -2.16 -0.60
C GLU A 50 -5.64 -0.97 -0.89
N ALA A 51 -4.33 -1.23 -1.03
CA ALA A 51 -3.36 -0.22 -1.40
C ALA A 51 -3.65 0.36 -2.80
N GLU A 52 -3.97 -0.49 -3.79
CA GLU A 52 -4.30 -0.05 -5.15
C GLU A 52 -5.61 0.74 -5.22
N GLN A 53 -6.61 0.39 -4.41
CA GLN A 53 -7.86 1.16 -4.27
C GLN A 53 -7.60 2.55 -3.65
N SER A 54 -6.72 2.62 -2.65
CA SER A 54 -6.27 3.91 -2.10
C SER A 54 -5.46 4.74 -3.11
N GLU A 55 -4.75 4.07 -4.03
CA GLU A 55 -3.98 4.70 -5.10
C GLU A 55 -4.83 5.05 -6.32
N THR A 56 -6.07 4.57 -6.47
CA THR A 56 -6.89 4.91 -7.65
C THR A 56 -7.37 6.36 -7.65
N ILE A 57 -7.25 7.05 -6.50
CA ILE A 57 -7.39 8.51 -6.37
C ILE A 57 -6.14 9.24 -6.94
N ARG A 58 -5.02 8.53 -7.12
CA ARG A 58 -3.79 9.01 -7.76
C ARG A 58 -3.73 8.48 -9.19
N VAL A 59 -4.52 9.08 -10.09
CA VAL A 59 -4.13 9.18 -11.51
C VAL A 59 -2.63 9.51 -11.52
N PRO A 60 -1.75 8.78 -12.24
CA PRO A 60 -0.34 9.16 -12.30
C PRO A 60 -0.35 10.62 -12.71
N PRO A 61 0.15 11.54 -11.86
CA PRO A 61 -0.14 12.95 -12.04
C PRO A 61 0.25 13.29 -13.47
N LEU A 62 -0.58 14.00 -14.22
CA LEU A 62 -0.29 14.37 -15.62
C LEU A 62 1.16 14.86 -15.82
N ARG A 63 1.73 15.42 -14.74
CA ARG A 63 3.15 15.69 -14.49
C ARG A 63 4.13 14.59 -14.92
N ASP A 64 3.86 13.32 -14.61
CA ASP A 64 4.74 12.18 -14.94
C ASP A 64 4.82 11.96 -16.45
N LYS A 65 3.70 12.07 -17.17
CA LYS A 65 3.69 11.88 -18.63
C LYS A 65 4.50 12.96 -19.35
N HIS A 66 4.37 14.22 -18.94
CA HIS A 66 5.15 15.33 -19.48
C HIS A 66 6.64 15.22 -19.12
N LEU A 67 6.95 14.83 -17.87
CA LEU A 67 8.31 14.61 -17.40
C LEU A 67 9.02 13.53 -18.23
N TRP A 68 8.37 12.38 -18.46
CA TRP A 68 8.97 11.30 -19.26
C TRP A 68 9.19 11.73 -20.71
N LYS A 69 8.22 12.42 -21.31
CA LYS A 69 8.38 12.96 -22.67
C LYS A 69 9.59 13.89 -22.75
N ALA A 70 9.75 14.79 -21.78
CA ALA A 70 10.87 15.73 -21.73
C ALA A 70 12.23 15.01 -21.57
N ILE A 71 12.34 14.03 -20.66
CA ILE A 71 13.59 13.27 -20.43
C ILE A 71 14.00 12.53 -21.71
N TRP A 72 13.05 11.89 -22.39
CA TRP A 72 13.35 11.12 -23.59
C TRP A 72 13.65 11.98 -24.82
N SER A 73 13.09 13.20 -24.89
CA SER A 73 13.39 14.17 -25.97
C SER A 73 14.73 14.88 -25.83
N MET A 74 15.46 14.76 -24.72
CA MET A 74 16.75 15.42 -24.54
C MET A 74 17.80 14.95 -25.57
N HIS A 75 18.62 15.86 -26.08
CA HIS A 75 19.73 15.53 -26.97
C HIS A 75 21.01 15.20 -26.18
N VAL A 76 20.95 14.10 -25.41
CA VAL A 76 22.06 13.61 -24.57
C VAL A 76 22.21 12.11 -24.73
N ALA A 77 23.37 11.57 -24.31
CA ALA A 77 23.63 10.14 -24.34
C ALA A 77 22.58 9.35 -23.53
N GLN A 78 22.22 8.17 -24.01
CA GLN A 78 21.19 7.31 -23.42
C GLN A 78 21.45 6.97 -21.95
N LYS A 79 22.74 6.85 -21.56
CA LYS A 79 23.14 6.64 -20.16
C LYS A 79 22.70 7.78 -19.23
N VAL A 80 22.70 9.01 -19.72
CA VAL A 80 22.27 10.20 -18.95
C VAL A 80 20.75 10.20 -18.80
N LYS A 81 20.00 9.91 -19.88
CA LYS A 81 18.53 9.78 -19.81
C LYS A 81 18.10 8.74 -18.78
N ASN A 82 18.75 7.57 -18.80
CA ASN A 82 18.51 6.52 -17.81
C ASN A 82 18.85 6.96 -16.39
N PHE A 83 19.96 7.67 -16.20
CA PHE A 83 20.33 8.20 -14.89
C PHE A 83 19.27 9.16 -14.35
N VAL A 84 18.81 10.12 -15.17
CA VAL A 84 17.76 11.08 -14.79
C VAL A 84 16.44 10.37 -14.50
N TRP A 85 16.05 9.40 -15.33
CA TRP A 85 14.85 8.59 -15.08
C TRP A 85 14.92 7.86 -13.73
N ARG A 86 16.07 7.23 -13.40
CA ARG A 86 16.30 6.59 -12.09
C ARG A 86 16.26 7.61 -10.94
N ALA A 87 16.82 8.80 -11.15
CA ALA A 87 16.81 9.87 -10.16
C ALA A 87 15.37 10.35 -9.86
N CYS A 88 14.58 10.63 -10.89
CA CYS A 88 13.19 11.06 -10.77
C CYS A 88 12.30 10.00 -10.09
N ARG A 89 12.63 8.72 -10.23
CA ARG A 89 11.91 7.61 -9.57
C ARG A 89 12.42 7.27 -8.17
N ASN A 90 13.32 8.08 -7.59
CA ASN A 90 13.99 7.79 -6.32
C ASN A 90 14.63 6.38 -6.30
N ALA A 91 15.11 5.91 -7.46
CA ALA A 91 15.75 4.60 -7.61
C ALA A 91 17.28 4.66 -7.40
N LEU A 92 17.80 5.86 -7.15
CA LEU A 92 19.21 6.08 -6.79
C LEU A 92 19.38 6.01 -5.27
N PRO A 93 20.48 5.43 -4.77
CA PRO A 93 20.75 5.30 -3.34
C PRO A 93 21.21 6.65 -2.74
N THR A 94 20.32 7.64 -2.74
CA THR A 94 20.55 8.92 -2.05
C THR A 94 20.34 8.75 -0.55
N LYS A 95 21.03 9.54 0.30
CA LYS A 95 20.85 9.44 1.77
C LYS A 95 19.38 9.54 2.19
N LYS A 96 18.63 10.47 1.59
CA LYS A 96 17.18 10.59 1.77
C LYS A 96 16.42 9.28 1.50
N GLU A 97 16.72 8.61 0.40
CA GLU A 97 16.07 7.34 0.04
C GLU A 97 16.53 6.17 0.93
N LEU A 98 17.80 6.18 1.38
CA LEU A 98 18.32 5.19 2.32
C LEU A 98 17.67 5.31 3.71
N VAL A 99 17.43 6.53 4.20
CA VAL A 99 16.67 6.77 5.44
C VAL A 99 15.24 6.27 5.31
N LYS A 100 14.59 6.54 4.17
CA LYS A 100 13.22 6.06 3.90
C LYS A 100 13.12 4.53 3.97
N ARG A 101 14.19 3.82 3.63
CA ARG A 101 14.30 2.35 3.73
C ARG A 101 14.91 1.86 5.03
N THR A 102 15.04 2.75 6.03
CA THR A 102 15.58 2.45 7.36
C THR A 102 16.99 1.85 7.34
N ILE A 103 17.80 2.17 6.32
CA ILE A 103 19.19 1.67 6.19
C ILE A 103 20.16 2.57 6.96
N ILE A 104 19.91 3.88 6.98
CA ILE A 104 20.71 4.87 7.71
C ILE A 104 19.77 5.81 8.49
N ALA A 105 20.31 6.54 9.47
CA ALA A 105 19.52 7.47 10.29
C ALA A 105 19.53 8.91 9.76
N ASP A 106 20.64 9.37 9.18
CA ASP A 106 20.81 10.77 8.76
C ASP A 106 20.48 10.97 7.27
N PRO A 107 19.49 11.82 6.93
CA PRO A 107 19.14 12.13 5.54
C PRO A 107 20.05 13.20 4.92
N ILE A 108 20.90 13.87 5.70
CA ILE A 108 21.66 15.05 5.27
C ILE A 108 22.88 14.64 4.46
N CYS A 109 22.96 15.18 3.25
CA CYS A 109 24.10 15.03 2.36
C CYS A 109 25.25 15.93 2.82
N GLU A 110 26.44 15.37 2.99
CA GLU A 110 27.63 16.09 3.49
C GLU A 110 28.23 17.09 2.50
N ARG A 111 27.78 17.07 1.25
CA ARG A 111 28.30 17.91 0.15
C ARG A 111 27.22 18.76 -0.51
N CYS A 112 26.03 18.71 0.07
CA CYS A 112 24.90 19.54 -0.26
C CYS A 112 24.85 20.67 0.79
#